data_AF-A0A6G0QYI3-F1
#
_entry.id   AF-A0A6G0QYI3-F1
#
_cell.length_a   1.000
_cell.length_b   1.000
_cell.length_c   1.000
_cell.angle_alpha   90.00
_cell.angle_beta   90.00
_cell.angle_gamma   90.00
#
_symmetry.space_group_name_H-M   'P 1'
#
loop_
_entity.id
_entity.type
_entity.pdbx_description
1 polymer ?
#
loop_
_entity_poly.entity_id
_entity_poly.type
_entity_poly.pdbx_seq_one_letter_code
_entity_poly.pdbx_strand_id
1 'polypeptide(L)'
;MILEYKINHTDWPYLMPMVQASLNHTAVPSLDNKAPVKLFTGLPCPTPLREFYLPDEREGRGGAAGGAGSRQDRRVLADLRASIHDMHRAVQDKRLSKDKVALRTKKL
;
A
#
# COMPACT_ATOMS: atom_id res chain seq x y z
N MET A 1 1.60 -9.95 3.92
CA MET A 1 1.57 -9.89 2.44
C MET A 1 1.86 -11.23 1.75
N ILE A 2 3.07 -11.81 1.77
CA ILE A 2 3.36 -13.04 1.00
C ILE A 2 2.44 -14.21 1.37
N LEU A 3 2.35 -14.53 2.66
CA LEU A 3 1.48 -15.59 3.19
C LEU A 3 -0.02 -15.27 3.06
N GLU A 4 -0.37 -13.98 3.15
CA GLU A 4 -1.76 -13.50 3.12
C GLU A 4 -2.34 -13.49 1.71
N TYR A 5 -1.52 -13.21 0.70
CA TYR A 5 -1.91 -13.23 -0.71
C TYR A 5 -1.54 -14.54 -1.43
N LYS A 6 -1.04 -15.54 -0.70
CA LYS A 6 -0.55 -16.81 -1.25
C LYS A 6 0.46 -16.61 -2.39
N ILE A 7 1.26 -15.56 -2.29
CA ILE A 7 2.31 -15.26 -3.26
C ILE A 7 3.44 -16.25 -3.03
N ASN A 8 3.98 -16.82 -4.10
CA ASN A 8 5.12 -17.71 -3.97
C ASN A 8 6.34 -16.91 -3.49
N HIS A 9 7.09 -17.47 -2.54
CA HIS A 9 8.33 -16.85 -2.04
C HIS A 9 9.35 -16.56 -3.15
N THR A 10 9.33 -17.36 -4.23
CA THR A 10 10.14 -17.14 -5.43
C THR A 10 9.80 -15.85 -6.17
N ASP A 11 8.57 -15.36 -6.01
CA ASP A 11 8.07 -14.19 -6.74
C ASP A 11 8.32 -12.89 -5.96
N TRP A 12 8.80 -13.00 -4.71
CA TRP A 12 9.08 -11.86 -3.85
C TRP A 12 10.03 -10.81 -4.44
N PRO A 13 11.13 -11.18 -5.13
CA PRO A 13 12.00 -10.19 -5.77
C PRO A 13 11.28 -9.29 -6.79
N TYR A 14 10.23 -9.78 -7.45
CA TYR A 14 9.44 -8.97 -8.40
C TYR A 14 8.49 -7.99 -7.70
N LEU A 15 8.10 -8.27 -6.47
CA LEU A 15 7.19 -7.43 -5.68
C LEU A 15 7.94 -6.41 -4.83
N MET A 16 9.20 -6.69 -4.50
CA MET A 16 10.04 -5.81 -3.69
C MET A 16 10.08 -4.36 -4.20
N PRO A 17 10.28 -4.08 -5.50
CA PRO A 17 10.24 -2.71 -6.00
C PRO A 17 8.91 -2.01 -5.74
N MET A 18 7.79 -2.72 -5.89
CA MET A 18 6.45 -2.17 -5.68
C MET A 18 6.18 -1.87 -4.20
N VAL A 19 6.63 -2.75 -3.31
CA VAL A 19 6.55 -2.52 -1.86
C VAL A 19 7.42 -1.33 -1.46
N GLN A 20 8.66 -1.29 -1.93
CA GLN A 20 9.59 -0.20 -1.64
C GLN A 20 9.06 1.15 -2.16
N ALA A 21 8.53 1.18 -3.39
CA ALA A 21 7.92 2.39 -3.94
C ALA A 21 6.71 2.83 -3.10
N SER A 22 5.85 1.89 -2.71
CA SER A 22 4.70 2.19 -1.86
C SER A 22 5.12 2.80 -0.52
N LEU A 23 6.16 2.27 0.13
CA LEU A 23 6.63 2.78 1.41
C LEU A 23 7.34 4.14 1.28
N ASN A 24 8.22 4.30 0.29
CA ASN A 24 9.05 5.50 0.15
C ASN A 24 8.31 6.70 -0.43
N HIS A 25 7.23 6.47 -1.20
CA HIS A 25 6.45 7.52 -1.84
C HIS A 25 5.11 7.82 -1.15
N THR A 26 4.74 7.08 -0.09
CA THR A 26 3.51 7.37 0.67
C THR A 26 3.78 8.33 1.83
N ALA A 27 2.99 9.39 1.90
CA ALA A 27 2.99 10.31 3.04
C ALA A 27 2.42 9.62 4.28
N VAL A 28 3.10 9.78 5.43
CA VAL A 28 2.66 9.22 6.71
C VAL A 28 2.62 10.29 7.80
N PRO A 29 1.68 10.22 8.76
CA PRO A 29 1.53 11.24 9.80
C PRO A 29 2.77 11.44 10.68
N SER A 30 3.54 10.38 10.93
CA SER A 30 4.79 10.44 11.71
C SER A 30 5.88 11.29 11.05
N LEU A 31 5.75 11.60 9.77
CA LEU A 31 6.68 12.39 8.98
C LEU A 31 6.07 13.74 8.55
N ASP A 32 5.20 14.31 9.40
CA ASP A 32 4.51 15.58 9.09
C ASP A 32 3.73 15.50 7.75
N ASN A 33 3.10 14.34 7.52
CA ASN A 33 2.40 14.01 6.27
C ASN A 33 3.26 14.17 5.01
N LYS A 34 4.58 13.92 5.11
CA LYS A 34 5.51 13.89 3.98
C LYS A 34 5.96 12.46 3.69
N ALA A 35 6.22 12.18 2.42
CA ALA A 35 6.78 10.90 2.00
C ALA A 35 8.28 10.82 2.36
N PRO A 36 8.79 9.64 2.76
CA PRO A 36 10.21 9.45 3.07
C PRO A 36 11.14 9.98 1.97
N VAL A 37 10.83 9.70 0.69
CA VAL A 37 11.67 10.13 -0.45
C VAL A 37 11.85 11.65 -0.48
N LYS A 38 10.81 12.41 -0.12
CA LYS A 38 10.86 13.89 -0.12
C LYS A 38 11.78 14.40 0.99
N LEU A 39 11.77 13.73 2.14
CA LEU A 39 12.63 14.10 3.27
C LEU A 39 14.09 13.73 3.01
N PHE A 40 14.36 12.57 2.41
CA PHE A 40 15.72 12.11 2.14
C PHE A 40 16.38 12.82 0.96
N THR A 41 15.62 13.17 -0.08
CA THR A 41 16.17 13.73 -1.32
C THR A 41 15.94 15.23 -1.49
N GLY A 42 14.99 15.81 -0.75
CA GLY A 42 14.54 17.19 -0.94
C GLY A 42 13.72 17.43 -2.24
N LEU A 43 13.58 16.41 -3.10
CA LEU A 43 12.86 16.50 -4.36
C LEU A 43 11.34 16.29 -4.16
N PRO A 44 10.50 16.83 -5.06
CA PRO A 44 9.08 16.51 -5.05
C PRO A 44 8.87 15.01 -5.19
N CYS A 45 7.94 14.45 -4.40
CA CYS A 45 7.62 13.03 -4.47
C CYS A 45 6.97 12.73 -5.83
N PRO A 46 7.58 11.90 -6.70
CA PRO A 46 6.88 11.42 -7.89
C PRO A 46 5.71 10.54 -7.47
N THR A 47 4.73 10.36 -8.36
CA THR A 47 3.66 9.38 -8.11
C THR A 47 4.30 7.98 -7.98
N PRO A 48 3.90 7.17 -6.98
CA PRO A 48 4.55 5.87 -6.70
C PRO A 48 4.59 4.89 -7.88
N LEU A 49 3.72 5.12 -8.88
CA LEU A 49 3.61 4.31 -10.08
C LEU A 49 4.30 4.92 -11.32
N ARG A 50 4.91 6.12 -11.21
CA ARG A 50 5.58 6.78 -12.34
C ARG A 50 6.69 5.93 -12.95
N GLU A 51 7.40 5.13 -12.14
CA GLU A 51 8.41 4.18 -12.63
C GLU A 51 7.80 2.96 -13.34
N PHE A 52 6.52 2.67 -13.12
CA PHE A 52 5.80 1.56 -13.76
C PHE A 52 5.00 1.98 -14.98
N TYR A 53 4.66 3.28 -15.10
CA TYR A 53 4.08 3.84 -16.32
C TYR A 53 5.21 4.19 -17.29
N LEU A 54 5.14 3.69 -18.53
CA LEU A 54 6.01 4.23 -19.59
C LEU A 54 5.83 5.76 -19.64
N PRO A 55 6.90 6.54 -19.84
CA PRO A 55 6.78 7.97 -20.00
C PRO A 55 5.89 8.22 -21.23
N ASP A 56 4.67 8.68 -21.01
CA ASP A 56 3.90 9.29 -22.08
C ASP A 56 4.67 10.54 -22.49
N GLU A 57 4.93 10.73 -23.78
CA GLU A 57 5.73 11.83 -24.36
C GLU A 57 5.15 13.24 -24.05
N ARG A 58 4.08 13.30 -23.25
CA ARG A 58 3.35 14.50 -22.86
C ARG A 58 3.86 15.18 -21.59
N GLU A 59 4.94 14.70 -20.97
CA GLU A 59 5.48 15.34 -19.76
C GLU A 59 6.17 16.70 -20.04
N GLY A 60 6.29 17.08 -21.31
CA GLY A 60 6.85 18.38 -21.74
C GLY A 60 5.85 19.55 -21.81
N ARG A 61 4.56 19.36 -21.54
CA ARG A 61 3.59 20.48 -21.54
C ARG A 61 2.77 20.44 -20.26
N GLY A 62 3.01 21.41 -19.38
CA GLY A 62 2.37 21.59 -18.08
C GLY A 62 0.86 21.32 -18.10
N GLY A 63 0.51 20.06 -17.88
CA GLY A 63 -0.84 19.54 -17.91
C GLY A 63 -0.95 18.55 -16.77
N ALA A 64 -1.68 18.98 -15.74
CA ALA A 64 -2.16 18.24 -14.58
C ALA A 64 -1.72 16.77 -14.49
N ALA A 65 -1.00 16.45 -13.40
CA ALA A 65 -1.05 15.13 -12.77
C ALA A 65 -2.52 14.75 -12.53
N GLY A 66 -3.12 14.11 -13.52
CA GLY A 66 -4.57 14.01 -13.63
C GLY A 66 -4.99 13.01 -14.69
N GLY A 67 -4.14 12.01 -14.98
CA GLY A 67 -4.62 10.76 -15.55
C GLY A 67 -5.43 10.06 -14.48
N ALA A 68 -6.69 10.45 -14.31
CA ALA A 68 -7.64 9.63 -13.60
C ALA A 68 -7.57 8.25 -14.24
N GLY A 69 -7.00 7.28 -13.53
CA GLY A 69 -7.04 5.88 -13.94
C GLY A 69 -8.45 5.55 -14.39
N SER A 70 -8.57 4.71 -15.42
CA SER A 70 -9.85 4.39 -16.02
C SER A 70 -10.89 4.06 -14.92
N ARG A 71 -12.19 4.25 -15.19
CA ARG A 71 -13.23 3.88 -14.22
C ARG A 71 -13.06 2.43 -13.71
N GLN A 72 -12.45 1.57 -14.54
CA GLN A 72 -12.07 0.22 -14.19
C GLN A 72 -10.94 0.18 -13.16
N ASP A 73 -9.83 0.88 -13.38
CA ASP A 73 -8.69 0.93 -12.46
C ASP A 73 -9.09 1.42 -11.07
N ARG A 74 -9.96 2.44 -11.04
CA ARG A 74 -10.44 3.01 -9.78
C ARG A 74 -11.34 2.04 -9.00
N ARG A 75 -12.11 1.20 -9.69
CA ARG A 75 -12.93 0.14 -9.08
C ARG A 75 -12.04 -0.96 -8.53
N VAL A 76 -11.09 -1.45 -9.33
CA VAL A 76 -10.15 -2.50 -8.91
C VAL A 76 -9.36 -2.08 -7.67
N LEU A 77 -8.89 -0.82 -7.61
CA LEU A 77 -8.19 -0.30 -6.43
C LEU A 77 -9.11 -0.14 -5.21
N ALA A 78 -10.38 0.22 -5.41
CA ALA A 78 -11.35 0.30 -4.32
C ALA A 78 -11.67 -1.09 -3.74
N ASP A 79 -11.88 -2.08 -4.61
CA ASP A 79 -12.15 -3.47 -4.23
C ASP A 79 -10.94 -4.08 -3.51
N LEU A 80 -9.73 -3.82 -4.00
CA LEU A 80 -8.50 -4.26 -3.35
C LEU A 80 -8.35 -3.63 -1.96
N ARG A 81 -8.63 -2.33 -1.82
CA ARG A 81 -8.59 -1.63 -0.52
C ARG A 81 -9.62 -2.21 0.46
N ALA A 82 -10.84 -2.49 0.00
CA ALA A 82 -11.88 -3.12 0.82
C ALA A 82 -11.44 -4.53 1.28
N SER A 83 -10.91 -5.34 0.36
CA SER A 83 -10.42 -6.68 0.67
C SER A 83 -9.30 -6.68 1.72
N ILE A 84 -8.33 -5.77 1.62
CA ILE A 84 -7.27 -5.60 2.63
C ILE A 84 -7.86 -5.21 3.99
N HIS A 85 -8.80 -4.27 3.99
CA HIS A 85 -9.40 -3.78 5.21
C HIS A 85 -10.19 -4.87 5.95
N ASP A 86 -10.98 -5.65 5.23
CA ASP A 86 -11.75 -6.77 5.79
C ASP A 86 -10.83 -7.87 6.31
N MET A 87 -9.73 -8.14 5.61
CA MET A 87 -8.70 -9.07 6.08
C MET A 87 -8.09 -8.61 7.41
N HIS A 88 -7.67 -7.34 7.50
CA HIS A 88 -7.12 -6.78 8.74
C HIS A 88 -8.13 -6.86 9.90
N ARG A 89 -9.41 -6.56 9.64
CA ARG A 89 -10.48 -6.72 10.63
C ARG A 89 -10.57 -8.17 11.12
N ALA A 90 -10.62 -9.14 10.21
CA ALA A 90 -10.70 -10.56 10.57
C ALA A 90 -9.49 -11.05 11.40
N VAL A 91 -8.29 -10.54 11.11
CA VAL A 91 -7.08 -10.84 11.89
C VAL A 91 -7.17 -10.23 13.29
N GLN A 92 -7.64 -8.99 13.43
CA GLN A 92 -7.83 -8.35 14.73
C GLN A 92 -8.89 -9.07 15.57
N ASP A 93 -10.03 -9.45 14.98
CA ASP A 93 -11.09 -10.18 15.67
C ASP A 93 -10.60 -11.53 16.20
N LYS A 94 -9.81 -12.27 15.40
CA LYS A 94 -9.18 -13.52 15.85
C LYS A 94 -8.16 -13.33 16.97
N ARG A 95 -7.46 -12.20 17.04
CA ARG A 95 -6.53 -11.89 18.13
C ARG A 95 -7.31 -11.62 19.42
N LEU A 96 -8.31 -10.74 19.34
CA LEU A 96 -9.17 -10.40 20.48
C LEU A 96 -9.93 -11.61 21.03
N SER A 97 -10.37 -12.54 20.17
CA SER A 97 -11.05 -13.76 20.64
C SER A 97 -10.11 -14.70 21.38
N LYS A 98 -8.87 -14.88 20.89
CA LYS A 98 -7.83 -15.65 21.59
C LYS A 98 -7.47 -15.05 22.93
N ASP A 99 -7.35 -13.73 23.01
CA ASP A 99 -7.03 -13.02 24.26
C ASP A 99 -8.17 -13.17 25.29
N LYS A 100 -9.43 -13.09 24.85
CA LYS A 100 -10.61 -13.35 25.70
C LYS A 100 -10.66 -14.79 26.21
N VAL A 101 -10.35 -15.77 25.36
CA VAL A 101 -10.29 -17.19 25.74
C VAL A 101 -9.16 -17.42 26.75
N ALA A 102 -7.97 -16.88 26.50
CA ALA A 102 -6.81 -16.99 27.39
C ALA A 102 -7.03 -16.30 28.76
N LEU A 103 -7.78 -15.19 28.80
CA LEU A 103 -8.15 -14.53 30.05
C LEU A 103 -9.16 -15.35 30.86
N ARG A 104 -10.05 -16.09 30.18
CA ARG A 104 -11.07 -16.92 30.81
C ARG A 104 -10.49 -18.22 31.39
N THR A 105 -9.49 -18.81 30.74
CA THR A 105 -8.79 -20.00 31.24
C THR A 105 -7.82 -19.73 32.38
N LYS A 106 -7.37 -18.49 32.57
CA LYS A 106 -6.56 -18.07 33.74
C LYS A 106 -7.37 -17.72 34.99
N LYS A 107 -8.70 -17.63 34.87
CA LYS A 107 -9.62 -17.32 36.00
C LYS A 107 -10.31 -18.58 36.58
N LEU A 108 -9.99 -19.76 36.05
CA LEU A 108 -10.39 -21.07 36.56
C LEU A 108 -9.14 -21.77 37.10
#